data_AF-A0A349YQM2-F1
#
_entry.id   AF-A0A349YQM2-F1
#
_cell.length_a   1.000
_cell.length_b   1.000
_cell.length_c   1.000
_cell.angle_alpha   90.00
_cell.angle_beta   90.00
_cell.angle_gamma   90.00
#
_symmetry.space_group_name_H-M   'P 1'
#
loop_
_entity.id
_entity.type
_entity.pdbx_description
1 polymer ?
#
loop_
_entity_poly.entity_id
_entity_poly.type
_entity_poly.pdbx_seq_one_letter_code
_entity_poly.pdbx_strand_id
1 'polypeptide(L)'
;MKKVLNLLLAVIMAVTLTGCFGANMQIQMKSDGSGVMSYSYMIDSGVNKYIMSDPELKKELSGLTDFKQTKEMYDDCYYVCYTKEVPFSSPKELKKILTDSRTFNELFSPGSIEEDKEDTDKENEGLFSYVDIGADHLQAVYSSVNSSYQEIDDYNDYVNDNDFMDYQAMENSIFMRINITFDKEITYTNGSLSADKKTASWKIKLSEYYDTLLQASTSGKDVFAKDTKVPDIYPVKDGKYYPGYISILVTDNFGVKSVTCNGKKVPADYTVFKDGKYVIEAEDYFGNKAKKTFYIDMQSPKISGVKNGVIYKSERTIRFSDKYGIKSATLNGKTIKTGKKVSKNGKYKLVVKDRAGNTTRATFTIKKK
;
A
#
# COMPACT_ATOMS: atom_id res chain seq x y z
N MET A 1 -10.37 3.72 6.44
CA MET A 1 -9.37 3.38 7.48
C MET A 1 -8.39 4.49 7.87
N LYS A 2 -8.24 5.58 7.08
CA LYS A 2 -7.29 6.65 7.39
C LYS A 2 -7.38 7.24 8.82
N LYS A 3 -8.56 7.22 9.46
CA LYS A 3 -8.80 7.95 10.72
C LYS A 3 -8.73 7.11 12.02
N VAL A 4 -8.85 5.77 11.98
CA VAL A 4 -8.67 4.87 13.17
C VAL A 4 -7.20 4.79 13.57
N LEU A 5 -6.36 4.71 12.54
CA LEU A 5 -4.92 4.69 12.69
C LEU A 5 -4.39 6.07 13.08
N ASN A 6 -5.10 7.17 12.76
CA ASN A 6 -4.73 8.52 13.18
C ASN A 6 -4.78 8.75 14.68
N LEU A 7 -5.62 8.06 15.48
CA LEU A 7 -5.56 8.23 16.94
C LEU A 7 -4.32 7.54 17.53
N LEU A 8 -4.04 6.31 17.07
CA LEU A 8 -2.84 5.58 17.47
C LEU A 8 -1.58 6.30 16.95
N LEU A 9 -1.58 6.77 15.70
CA LEU A 9 -0.51 7.58 15.12
C LEU A 9 -0.38 8.94 15.76
N ALA A 10 -1.45 9.67 16.10
CA ALA A 10 -1.34 10.96 16.77
C ALA A 10 -0.68 10.79 18.14
N VAL A 11 -1.08 9.75 18.87
CA VAL A 11 -0.41 9.36 20.12
C VAL A 11 1.06 9.00 19.85
N ILE A 12 1.35 8.14 18.88
CA ILE A 12 2.71 7.70 18.54
C ILE A 12 3.61 8.86 18.07
N MET A 13 3.12 9.74 17.20
CA MET A 13 3.83 10.92 16.69
C MET A 13 4.11 11.94 17.81
N ALA A 14 3.31 11.94 18.86
CA ALA A 14 3.47 12.82 20.00
C ALA A 14 4.34 12.23 21.14
N VAL A 15 4.73 10.94 21.06
CA VAL A 15 5.68 10.32 21.99
C VAL A 15 6.92 9.76 21.28
N THR A 16 8.09 10.32 21.55
CA THR A 16 9.41 9.85 21.06
C THR A 16 9.91 8.59 21.77
N LEU A 17 9.02 7.67 22.16
CA LEU A 17 9.34 6.55 23.05
C LEU A 17 9.22 5.19 22.33
N THR A 18 10.07 4.25 22.73
CA THR A 18 10.20 2.86 22.21
C THR A 18 9.05 1.91 22.61
N GLY A 19 7.86 2.44 22.88
CA GLY A 19 6.71 1.65 23.34
C GLY A 19 6.10 0.79 22.24
N CYS A 20 5.46 -0.33 22.64
CA CYS A 20 4.65 -1.15 21.74
C CYS A 20 3.21 -0.64 21.72
N PHE A 21 2.60 -0.69 20.53
CA PHE A 21 1.22 -0.29 20.33
C PHE A 21 0.50 -1.37 19.54
N GLY A 22 -0.80 -1.48 19.73
CA GLY A 22 -1.57 -2.35 18.87
C GLY A 22 -3.05 -2.15 19.00
N ALA A 23 -3.77 -2.99 18.28
CA ALA A 23 -5.18 -3.17 18.53
C ALA A 23 -5.55 -4.65 18.52
N ASN A 24 -6.69 -4.94 19.13
CA ASN A 24 -7.20 -6.28 19.25
C ASN A 24 -8.68 -6.30 18.90
N MET A 25 -9.01 -6.92 17.77
CA MET A 25 -10.37 -7.22 17.38
C MET A 25 -10.70 -8.66 17.80
N GLN A 26 -11.79 -8.85 18.53
CA GLN A 26 -12.29 -10.18 18.90
C GLN A 26 -13.74 -10.31 18.47
N ILE A 27 -14.06 -11.38 17.76
CA ILE A 27 -15.42 -11.71 17.33
C ILE A 27 -15.84 -12.98 18.04
N GLN A 28 -16.90 -12.91 18.85
CA GLN A 28 -17.56 -14.08 19.43
C GLN A 28 -18.81 -14.36 18.61
N MET A 29 -18.78 -15.43 17.81
CA MET A 29 -19.86 -15.86 16.91
C MET A 29 -20.62 -17.04 17.53
N LYS A 30 -21.91 -16.84 17.78
CA LYS A 30 -22.81 -17.92 18.23
C LYS A 30 -23.30 -18.74 17.05
N SER A 31 -23.80 -19.93 17.37
CA SER A 31 -24.35 -20.89 16.39
C SER A 31 -25.56 -20.35 15.60
N ASP A 32 -26.28 -19.37 16.14
CA ASP A 32 -27.40 -18.69 15.46
C ASP A 32 -26.95 -17.52 14.55
N GLY A 33 -25.65 -17.22 14.52
CA GLY A 33 -25.06 -16.14 13.74
C GLY A 33 -25.10 -14.77 14.42
N SER A 34 -25.65 -14.66 15.63
CA SER A 34 -25.53 -13.47 16.48
C SER A 34 -24.24 -13.51 17.29
N GLY A 35 -23.88 -12.41 17.93
CA GLY A 35 -22.66 -12.38 18.71
C GLY A 35 -22.26 -11.01 19.22
N VAL A 36 -20.99 -10.90 19.60
CA VAL A 36 -20.37 -9.67 20.08
C VAL A 36 -19.03 -9.49 19.38
N MET A 37 -18.81 -8.30 18.83
CA MET A 37 -17.50 -7.86 18.38
C MET A 37 -16.92 -6.91 19.42
N SER A 38 -15.69 -7.15 19.85
CA SER A 38 -14.93 -6.20 20.66
C SER A 38 -13.75 -5.66 19.87
N TYR A 39 -13.43 -4.40 20.13
CA TYR A 39 -12.22 -3.76 19.61
C TYR A 39 -11.51 -3.04 20.74
N SER A 40 -10.22 -3.32 20.89
CA SER A 40 -9.36 -2.74 21.91
C SER A 40 -8.22 -1.94 21.28
N TYR A 41 -8.03 -0.70 21.70
CA TYR A 41 -6.74 -0.01 21.53
C TYR A 41 -5.80 -0.46 22.64
N MET A 42 -4.63 -0.97 22.28
CA MET A 42 -3.62 -1.48 23.20
C MET A 42 -2.45 -0.50 23.24
N ILE A 43 -2.25 0.15 24.38
CA ILE A 43 -1.18 1.12 24.58
C ILE A 43 -0.24 0.58 25.65
N ASP A 44 1.07 0.52 25.36
CA ASP A 44 2.08 0.17 26.37
C ASP A 44 1.84 0.96 27.66
N SER A 45 1.92 0.28 28.81
CA SER A 45 1.56 0.87 30.10
C SER A 45 2.45 2.03 30.52
N GLY A 46 3.74 2.02 30.13
CA GLY A 46 4.67 3.12 30.36
C GLY A 46 4.31 4.33 29.51
N VAL A 47 4.01 4.10 28.23
CA VAL A 47 3.52 5.16 27.33
C VAL A 47 2.18 5.72 27.81
N ASN A 48 1.23 4.87 28.17
CA ASN A 48 -0.08 5.30 28.68
C ASN A 48 0.06 6.17 29.93
N LYS A 49 1.00 5.86 30.82
CA LYS A 49 1.28 6.71 31.99
C LYS A 49 1.76 8.09 31.58
N TYR A 50 2.60 8.19 30.54
CA TYR A 50 3.07 9.45 29.99
C TYR A 50 1.92 10.25 29.37
N ILE A 51 1.12 9.64 28.49
CA ILE A 51 -0.06 10.27 27.88
C ILE A 51 -0.99 10.84 28.96
N MET A 52 -1.25 10.08 30.02
CA MET A 52 -2.14 10.51 31.11
C MET A 52 -1.57 11.64 31.97
N SER A 53 -0.25 11.85 31.94
CA SER A 53 0.43 12.94 32.66
C SER A 53 0.47 14.25 31.87
N ASP A 54 0.30 14.19 30.55
CA ASP A 54 0.27 15.34 29.67
C ASP A 54 -1.19 15.73 29.33
N PRO A 55 -1.65 16.93 29.69
CA PRO A 55 -3.03 17.35 29.42
C PRO A 55 -3.42 17.40 27.94
N GLU A 56 -2.49 17.71 27.03
CA GLU A 56 -2.78 17.75 25.60
C GLU A 56 -2.88 16.33 25.03
N LEU A 57 -1.94 15.45 25.37
CA LEU A 57 -2.00 14.05 24.93
C LEU A 57 -3.19 13.29 25.53
N LYS A 58 -3.52 13.58 26.79
CA LYS A 58 -4.70 13.00 27.44
C LYS A 58 -6.00 13.38 26.73
N LYS A 59 -6.05 14.56 26.09
CA LYS A 59 -7.22 15.00 25.31
C LYS A 59 -7.46 14.09 24.10
N GLU A 60 -6.41 13.55 23.49
CA GLU A 60 -6.55 12.61 22.36
C GLU A 60 -7.35 11.36 22.77
N LEU A 61 -7.19 10.87 24.01
CA LEU A 61 -7.95 9.72 24.53
C LEU A 61 -9.33 10.09 25.08
N SER A 62 -9.70 11.37 25.12
CA SER A 62 -10.95 11.83 25.73
C SER A 62 -12.20 11.38 24.97
N GLY A 63 -12.09 11.03 23.69
CA GLY A 63 -13.19 10.48 22.89
C GLY A 63 -13.63 9.07 23.32
N LEU A 64 -12.76 8.32 24.01
CA LEU A 64 -13.00 6.91 24.37
C LEU A 64 -13.87 6.72 25.63
N THR A 65 -14.82 7.62 25.86
CA THR A 65 -15.63 7.64 27.11
C THR A 65 -16.47 6.38 27.34
N ASP A 66 -16.87 5.68 26.27
CA ASP A 66 -17.65 4.45 26.30
C ASP A 66 -16.78 3.17 26.19
N PHE A 67 -15.45 3.32 26.24
CA PHE A 67 -14.51 2.21 26.28
C PHE A 67 -14.17 1.84 27.72
N LYS A 68 -14.22 0.55 28.02
CA LYS A 68 -13.75 -0.01 29.28
C LYS A 68 -12.24 -0.16 29.25
N GLN A 69 -11.58 0.35 30.29
CA GLN A 69 -10.15 0.09 30.49
C GLN A 69 -9.92 -1.28 31.13
N THR A 70 -8.99 -2.04 30.55
CA THR A 70 -8.45 -3.29 31.12
C THR A 70 -6.93 -3.28 31.02
N LYS A 71 -6.28 -4.23 31.70
CA LYS A 71 -4.84 -4.47 31.57
C LYS A 71 -4.62 -5.85 31.00
N GLU A 72 -3.68 -5.96 30.08
CA GLU A 72 -3.32 -7.22 29.44
C GLU A 72 -1.80 -7.33 29.35
N MET A 73 -1.25 -8.52 29.61
CA MET A 73 0.13 -8.83 29.30
C MET A 73 0.15 -9.62 27.99
N TYR A 74 0.91 -9.15 27.00
CA TYR A 74 1.02 -9.78 25.70
C TYR A 74 2.40 -9.55 25.09
N ASP A 75 3.03 -10.59 24.57
CA ASP A 75 4.37 -10.52 23.94
C ASP A 75 5.39 -9.79 24.84
N ASP A 76 5.40 -10.16 26.12
CA ASP A 76 6.23 -9.57 27.19
C ASP A 76 6.04 -8.06 27.46
N CYS A 77 5.01 -7.44 26.88
CA CYS A 77 4.61 -6.06 27.16
C CYS A 77 3.31 -6.00 27.97
N TYR A 78 3.23 -5.05 28.91
CA TYR A 78 2.01 -4.76 29.66
C TYR A 78 1.27 -3.61 28.99
N TYR A 79 0.04 -3.86 28.56
CA TYR A 79 -0.82 -2.88 27.89
C TYR A 79 -1.94 -2.39 28.79
N VAL A 80 -2.27 -1.11 28.66
CA VAL A 80 -3.59 -0.57 29.01
C VAL A 80 -4.46 -0.66 27.76
N CYS A 81 -5.55 -1.41 27.86
CA CYS A 81 -6.46 -1.67 26.75
C CYS A 81 -7.74 -0.86 26.92
N TYR A 82 -8.09 -0.05 25.92
CA TYR A 82 -9.38 0.65 25.85
C TYR A 82 -10.28 -0.17 24.96
N THR A 83 -11.28 -0.85 25.54
CA THR A 83 -12.10 -1.85 24.84
C THR A 83 -13.56 -1.43 24.77
N LYS A 84 -14.15 -1.52 23.58
CA LYS A 84 -15.58 -1.38 23.37
C LYS A 84 -16.16 -2.66 22.79
N GLU A 85 -17.32 -3.05 23.27
CA GLU A 85 -18.08 -4.21 22.81
C GLU A 85 -19.34 -3.75 22.07
N VAL A 86 -19.58 -4.34 20.90
CA VAL A 86 -20.73 -4.06 20.05
C VAL A 86 -21.42 -5.38 19.72
N PRO A 87 -22.66 -5.60 20.19
CA PRO A 87 -23.42 -6.77 19.81
C PRO A 87 -23.84 -6.67 18.33
N PHE A 88 -23.96 -7.82 17.67
CA PHE A 88 -24.54 -7.93 16.33
C PHE A 88 -25.56 -9.08 16.31
N SER A 89 -26.59 -8.94 15.49
CA SER A 89 -27.72 -9.87 15.42
C SER A 89 -27.58 -10.91 14.32
N SER A 90 -26.67 -10.71 13.36
CA SER A 90 -26.44 -11.64 12.24
C SER A 90 -25.05 -11.48 11.60
N PRO A 91 -24.55 -12.48 10.84
CA PRO A 91 -23.29 -12.35 10.11
C PRO A 91 -23.32 -11.23 9.06
N LYS A 92 -24.50 -10.93 8.50
CA LYS A 92 -24.68 -9.83 7.54
C LYS A 92 -24.44 -8.46 8.19
N GLU A 93 -24.92 -8.27 9.42
CA GLU A 93 -24.68 -7.05 10.18
C GLU A 93 -23.19 -6.90 10.52
N LEU A 94 -22.57 -7.97 11.00
CA LEU A 94 -21.13 -7.97 11.28
C LEU A 94 -20.32 -7.67 10.01
N LYS A 95 -20.62 -8.30 8.87
CA LYS A 95 -19.97 -8.02 7.59
C LYS A 95 -20.00 -6.53 7.26
N LYS A 96 -21.14 -5.86 7.45
CA LYS A 96 -21.26 -4.41 7.23
C LYS A 96 -20.30 -3.62 8.11
N ILE A 97 -20.21 -3.95 9.41
CA ILE A 97 -19.26 -3.29 10.33
C ILE A 97 -17.81 -3.47 9.86
N LEU A 98 -17.46 -4.66 9.37
CA LEU A 98 -16.09 -4.99 8.96
C LEU A 98 -15.67 -4.35 7.63
N THR A 99 -16.61 -4.12 6.70
CA THR A 99 -16.30 -3.61 5.36
C THR A 99 -16.65 -2.12 5.15
N ASP A 100 -17.44 -1.51 6.03
CA ASP A 100 -17.82 -0.10 5.93
C ASP A 100 -17.02 0.75 6.94
N SER A 101 -16.07 1.54 6.42
CA SER A 101 -15.14 2.28 7.28
C SER A 101 -15.84 3.33 8.14
N ARG A 102 -16.89 3.98 7.63
CA ARG A 102 -17.67 4.95 8.38
C ARG A 102 -18.38 4.28 9.55
N THR A 103 -19.05 3.16 9.30
CA THR A 103 -19.73 2.36 10.32
C THR A 103 -18.74 1.90 11.40
N PHE A 104 -17.56 1.40 10.99
CA PHE A 104 -16.52 1.01 11.92
C PHE A 104 -16.03 2.19 12.77
N ASN A 105 -15.74 3.35 12.16
CA ASN A 105 -15.21 4.52 12.85
C ASN A 105 -16.22 5.15 13.81
N GLU A 106 -17.50 5.21 13.43
CA GLU A 106 -18.58 5.69 14.30
C GLU A 106 -18.68 4.84 15.58
N LEU A 107 -18.46 3.53 15.45
CA LEU A 107 -18.46 2.62 16.58
C LEU A 107 -17.17 2.71 17.40
N PHE A 108 -16.01 2.70 16.75
CA PHE A 108 -14.74 2.43 17.45
C PHE A 108 -13.75 3.59 17.48
N SER A 109 -14.03 4.72 16.83
CA SER A 109 -13.19 5.92 16.83
C SER A 109 -14.01 7.22 17.00
N PRO A 110 -14.88 7.31 18.03
CA PRO A 110 -15.73 8.48 18.22
C PRO A 110 -14.88 9.74 18.46
N GLY A 111 -15.13 10.79 17.68
CA GLY A 111 -14.41 12.07 17.78
C GLY A 111 -13.31 12.30 16.72
N SER A 112 -12.90 11.27 15.97
CA SER A 112 -12.01 11.43 14.80
C SER A 112 -12.71 12.00 13.55
N ILE A 113 -14.00 12.30 13.67
CA ILE A 113 -14.85 12.82 12.59
C ILE A 113 -14.72 14.35 12.57
N GLU A 114 -13.54 14.87 12.22
CA GLU A 114 -13.49 16.18 11.56
C GLU A 114 -13.83 15.98 10.08
N GLU A 115 -14.75 16.84 9.65
CA GLU A 115 -15.51 16.80 8.40
C GLU A 115 -14.62 17.00 7.17
N ASP A 116 -14.29 15.91 6.47
CA ASP A 116 -14.10 15.98 5.01
C ASP A 116 -15.43 15.62 4.36
N LYS A 117 -16.38 16.56 4.40
CA LYS A 117 -17.67 16.44 3.72
C LYS A 117 -17.58 16.53 2.19
N GLU A 118 -16.38 16.75 1.63
CA GLU A 118 -16.20 17.03 0.20
C GLU A 118 -15.73 15.87 -0.66
N ASP A 119 -15.28 14.74 -0.10
CA ASP A 119 -14.76 13.64 -0.94
C ASP A 119 -15.68 12.41 -0.91
N THR A 120 -16.84 12.55 -1.58
CA THR A 120 -17.83 11.47 -1.75
C THR A 120 -17.37 10.37 -2.71
N ASP A 121 -16.21 10.53 -3.36
CA ASP A 121 -15.71 9.66 -4.43
C ASP A 121 -14.57 8.73 -4.00
N LYS A 122 -14.04 8.87 -2.77
CA LYS A 122 -13.11 7.87 -2.22
C LYS A 122 -13.88 6.69 -1.65
N GLU A 123 -13.61 5.51 -2.20
CA GLU A 123 -14.25 4.25 -1.79
C GLU A 123 -14.20 4.10 -0.26
N ASN A 124 -15.37 3.87 0.35
CA ASN A 124 -15.55 3.70 1.80
C ASN A 124 -14.98 2.34 2.25
N GLU A 125 -13.71 2.10 2.00
CA GLU A 125 -13.01 0.84 2.27
C GLU A 125 -12.82 0.68 3.79
N GLY A 126 -13.60 -0.24 4.39
CA GLY A 126 -13.48 -0.67 5.78
C GLY A 126 -12.34 -1.67 6.00
N LEU A 127 -12.13 -2.06 7.26
CA LEU A 127 -10.95 -2.80 7.75
C LEU A 127 -10.50 -3.99 6.87
N PHE A 128 -11.45 -4.60 6.17
CA PHE A 128 -11.25 -5.70 5.26
C PHE A 128 -11.66 -5.34 3.82
N SER A 129 -10.79 -5.65 2.86
CA SER A 129 -11.09 -5.51 1.43
C SER A 129 -11.99 -6.65 0.90
N TYR A 130 -12.03 -7.77 1.62
CA TYR A 130 -12.93 -8.90 1.36
C TYR A 130 -13.41 -9.50 2.67
N VAL A 131 -14.70 -9.84 2.75
CA VAL A 131 -15.29 -10.60 3.86
C VAL A 131 -16.37 -11.54 3.34
N ASP A 132 -16.23 -12.82 3.64
CA ASP A 132 -17.29 -13.82 3.65
C ASP A 132 -17.38 -14.40 5.06
N ILE A 133 -18.57 -14.32 5.66
CA ILE A 133 -18.77 -14.65 7.07
C ILE A 133 -20.14 -15.28 7.28
N GLY A 134 -20.14 -16.40 7.97
CA GLY A 134 -21.31 -17.13 8.42
C GLY A 134 -21.22 -17.45 9.91
N ALA A 135 -22.23 -18.15 10.43
CA ALA A 135 -22.23 -18.63 11.81
C ALA A 135 -21.12 -19.68 12.07
N ASP A 136 -20.57 -20.28 11.02
CA ASP A 136 -19.64 -21.41 11.08
C ASP A 136 -18.28 -21.15 10.39
N HIS A 137 -18.09 -19.97 9.77
CA HIS A 137 -16.84 -19.63 9.07
C HIS A 137 -16.59 -18.12 8.97
N LEU A 138 -15.31 -17.78 8.79
CA LEU A 138 -14.81 -16.46 8.38
C LEU A 138 -13.75 -16.67 7.30
N GLN A 139 -13.92 -16.01 6.16
CA GLN A 139 -12.88 -15.76 5.18
C GLN A 139 -12.79 -14.25 4.94
N ALA A 140 -11.65 -13.65 5.27
CA ALA A 140 -11.49 -12.21 5.11
C ALA A 140 -10.08 -11.83 4.67
N VAL A 141 -9.93 -10.67 4.03
CA VAL A 141 -8.63 -10.11 3.65
C VAL A 141 -8.47 -8.79 4.39
N TYR A 142 -7.58 -8.77 5.37
CA TYR A 142 -7.17 -7.53 6.03
C TYR A 142 -6.24 -6.78 5.07
N SER A 143 -6.53 -5.53 4.75
CA SER A 143 -5.72 -4.77 3.78
C SER A 143 -4.67 -3.91 4.47
N SER A 144 -3.40 -4.09 4.11
CA SER A 144 -2.29 -3.27 4.63
C SER A 144 -2.20 -1.90 3.95
N VAL A 145 -2.61 -1.81 2.68
CA VAL A 145 -2.49 -0.60 1.83
C VAL A 145 -3.38 0.54 2.32
N ASN A 146 -4.37 0.22 3.15
CA ASN A 146 -5.27 1.18 3.77
C ASN A 146 -4.77 1.75 5.11
N SER A 147 -3.58 1.34 5.56
CA SER A 147 -2.88 2.08 6.61
C SER A 147 -2.36 3.39 6.00
N SER A 148 -2.89 4.52 6.48
CA SER A 148 -2.65 5.88 6.02
C SER A 148 -1.22 6.37 6.27
N TYR A 149 -0.24 5.75 5.62
CA TYR A 149 1.18 6.11 5.78
C TYR A 149 1.75 7.00 4.68
N GLN A 150 1.00 7.25 3.60
CA GLN A 150 1.40 8.24 2.59
C GLN A 150 1.51 9.68 3.13
N GLU A 151 1.03 9.96 4.35
CA GLU A 151 1.19 11.28 5.01
C GLU A 151 2.50 11.39 5.82
N ILE A 152 3.28 10.31 6.00
CA ILE A 152 4.58 10.39 6.68
C ILE A 152 5.71 10.81 5.73
N ASP A 153 5.58 10.60 4.42
CA ASP A 153 6.54 11.14 3.46
C ASP A 153 6.55 12.68 3.43
N ASP A 154 5.44 13.34 3.80
CA ASP A 154 5.39 14.80 3.99
C ASP A 154 6.07 15.27 5.30
N TYR A 155 6.33 14.36 6.25
CA TYR A 155 7.06 14.67 7.50
C TYR A 155 8.59 14.65 7.32
N ASN A 156 9.09 13.96 6.28
CA ASN A 156 10.52 13.88 5.96
C ASN A 156 11.14 15.23 5.54
N ASP A 157 10.33 16.24 5.22
CA ASP A 157 10.82 17.60 4.91
C ASP A 157 11.00 18.49 6.17
N TYR A 158 10.57 18.05 7.36
CA TYR A 158 10.52 18.89 8.56
C TYR A 158 11.47 18.52 9.71
N VAL A 159 12.16 17.37 9.67
CA VAL A 159 13.01 16.94 10.80
C VAL A 159 14.48 16.83 10.40
N ASN A 160 15.30 17.72 10.98
CA ASN A 160 16.75 17.69 10.85
C ASN A 160 17.32 16.39 11.46
N ASP A 161 18.02 15.63 10.61
CA ASP A 161 19.04 14.56 10.75
C ASP A 161 19.54 13.98 12.11
N ASN A 162 19.03 14.33 13.29
CA ASN A 162 19.58 13.83 14.57
C ASN A 162 18.56 13.36 15.64
N ASP A 163 17.25 13.43 15.40
CA ASP A 163 16.20 12.82 16.26
C ASP A 163 15.48 11.68 15.51
N PHE A 164 16.24 10.90 14.75
CA PHE A 164 15.75 9.72 14.05
C PHE A 164 15.35 8.67 15.10
N MET A 165 14.09 8.68 15.53
CA MET A 165 13.44 7.44 15.96
C MET A 165 13.74 6.41 14.88
N ASP A 166 14.24 5.23 15.27
CA ASP A 166 14.40 4.12 14.34
C ASP A 166 13.00 3.74 13.85
N TYR A 167 12.58 4.32 12.73
CA TYR A 167 11.25 4.14 12.15
C TYR A 167 10.91 2.66 11.99
N GLN A 168 11.91 1.83 11.68
CA GLN A 168 11.72 0.39 11.62
C GLN A 168 11.41 -0.20 13.00
N ALA A 169 12.05 0.29 14.07
CA ALA A 169 11.73 -0.13 15.43
C ALA A 169 10.28 0.24 15.81
N MET A 170 9.80 1.41 15.39
CA MET A 170 8.40 1.83 15.58
C MET A 170 7.41 0.98 14.76
N GLU A 171 7.66 0.76 13.47
CA GLU A 171 6.79 -0.09 12.64
C GLU A 171 6.72 -1.54 13.17
N ASN A 172 7.84 -2.04 13.68
CA ASN A 172 7.90 -3.35 14.32
C ASN A 172 7.18 -3.41 15.67
N SER A 173 6.91 -2.26 16.30
CA SER A 173 6.21 -2.17 17.58
C SER A 173 4.69 -2.07 17.45
N ILE A 174 4.17 -1.91 16.21
CA ILE A 174 2.73 -1.80 15.92
C ILE A 174 2.17 -3.13 15.37
N PHE A 175 1.08 -3.60 15.99
CA PHE A 175 0.40 -4.82 15.55
C PHE A 175 -1.13 -4.74 15.63
N MET A 176 -1.79 -5.56 14.82
CA MET A 176 -3.21 -5.86 14.91
C MET A 176 -3.38 -7.33 15.30
N ARG A 177 -4.21 -7.60 16.30
CA ARG A 177 -4.70 -8.95 16.58
C ARG A 177 -6.13 -9.07 16.08
N ILE A 178 -6.39 -10.16 15.38
CA ILE A 178 -7.73 -10.51 14.95
C ILE A 178 -8.02 -11.90 15.51
N ASN A 179 -9.13 -12.03 16.20
CA ASN A 179 -9.56 -13.28 16.80
C ASN A 179 -11.01 -13.55 16.44
N ILE A 180 -11.32 -14.79 16.09
CA ILE A 180 -12.71 -15.25 15.96
C ILE A 180 -12.91 -16.52 16.78
N THR A 181 -13.93 -16.48 17.64
CA THR A 181 -14.36 -17.59 18.50
C THR A 181 -15.72 -18.08 18.04
N PHE A 182 -15.85 -19.39 17.81
CA PHE A 182 -17.14 -20.03 17.52
C PHE A 182 -17.60 -20.88 18.71
N ASP A 183 -18.90 -21.13 18.82
CA ASP A 183 -19.45 -22.07 19.82
C ASP A 183 -18.93 -23.51 19.63
N LYS A 184 -18.64 -23.89 18.37
CA LYS A 184 -18.14 -25.21 17.97
C LYS A 184 -16.63 -25.18 17.76
N GLU A 185 -15.99 -26.35 17.85
CA GLU A 185 -14.57 -26.49 17.52
C GLU A 185 -14.31 -26.12 16.05
N ILE A 186 -13.24 -25.35 15.84
CA ILE A 186 -12.70 -25.01 14.53
C ILE A 186 -11.99 -26.24 13.97
N THR A 187 -12.41 -26.65 12.78
CA THR A 187 -11.85 -27.79 12.06
C THR A 187 -10.79 -27.37 11.03
N TYR A 188 -10.77 -26.09 10.64
CA TYR A 188 -9.72 -25.51 9.82
C TYR A 188 -9.45 -24.05 10.19
N THR A 189 -8.18 -23.67 10.29
CA THR A 189 -7.76 -22.28 10.30
C THR A 189 -6.38 -22.11 9.65
N ASN A 190 -6.12 -20.94 9.07
CA ASN A 190 -4.76 -20.52 8.68
C ASN A 190 -4.07 -19.62 9.73
N GLY A 191 -4.74 -19.35 10.85
CA GLY A 191 -4.19 -18.68 12.03
C GLY A 191 -3.70 -19.66 13.10
N SER A 192 -3.31 -19.14 14.25
CA SER A 192 -3.09 -19.97 15.43
C SER A 192 -4.43 -20.39 16.04
N LEU A 193 -4.44 -21.55 16.69
CA LEU A 193 -5.65 -22.15 17.26
C LEU A 193 -5.51 -22.26 18.79
N SER A 194 -6.53 -21.83 19.52
CA SER A 194 -6.59 -21.96 20.99
C SER A 194 -6.63 -23.43 21.45
N ALA A 195 -6.30 -23.66 22.73
CA ALA A 195 -6.26 -25.02 23.30
C ALA A 195 -7.63 -25.73 23.28
N ASP A 196 -8.72 -24.98 23.44
CA ASP A 196 -10.10 -25.48 23.33
C ASP A 196 -10.59 -25.59 21.87
N LYS A 197 -9.74 -25.25 20.90
CA LYS A 197 -9.99 -25.23 19.46
C LYS A 197 -11.14 -24.34 19.02
N LYS A 198 -11.62 -23.41 19.85
CA LYS A 198 -12.75 -22.55 19.50
C LYS A 198 -12.35 -21.21 18.92
N THR A 199 -11.11 -20.78 19.16
CA THR A 199 -10.62 -19.46 18.76
C THR A 199 -9.48 -19.57 17.76
N ALA A 200 -9.65 -18.96 16.59
CA ALA A 200 -8.58 -18.71 15.66
C ALA A 200 -8.04 -17.29 15.84
N SER A 201 -6.72 -17.13 15.77
CA SER A 201 -6.02 -15.87 16.03
C SER A 201 -4.98 -15.56 14.95
N TRP A 202 -4.90 -14.29 14.56
CA TRP A 202 -3.88 -13.76 13.66
C TRP A 202 -3.24 -12.53 14.28
N LYS A 203 -1.91 -12.45 14.22
CA LYS A 203 -1.13 -11.25 14.55
C LYS A 203 -0.58 -10.69 13.26
N ILE A 204 -1.00 -9.48 12.92
CA ILE A 204 -0.57 -8.75 11.74
C ILE A 204 0.36 -7.66 12.21
N LYS A 205 1.60 -7.67 11.75
CA LYS A 205 2.54 -6.58 12.01
C LYS A 205 2.40 -5.54 10.91
N LEU A 206 2.42 -4.27 11.30
CA LEU A 206 2.31 -3.20 10.32
C LEU A 206 3.51 -3.20 9.34
N SER A 207 4.70 -3.56 9.83
CA SER A 207 5.92 -3.69 9.02
C SER A 207 5.89 -4.81 7.97
N GLU A 208 4.84 -5.64 7.93
CA GLU A 208 4.75 -6.69 6.92
C GLU A 208 4.26 -6.17 5.56
N TYR A 209 3.65 -4.98 5.47
CA TYR A 209 3.23 -4.29 4.23
C TYR A 209 2.39 -5.10 3.22
N TYR A 210 1.85 -6.26 3.60
CA TYR A 210 1.00 -7.08 2.75
C TYR A 210 -0.38 -7.28 3.38
N ASP A 211 -1.36 -7.46 2.51
CA ASP A 211 -2.67 -7.94 2.93
C ASP A 211 -2.52 -9.26 3.69
N THR A 212 -3.46 -9.57 4.58
CA THR A 212 -3.48 -10.84 5.29
C THR A 212 -4.79 -11.57 5.05
N LEU A 213 -4.72 -12.74 4.41
CA LEU A 213 -5.85 -13.67 4.32
C LEU A 213 -6.10 -14.34 5.66
N LEU A 214 -7.32 -14.24 6.17
CA LEU A 214 -7.81 -14.90 7.37
C LEU A 214 -8.84 -15.95 6.98
N GLN A 215 -8.69 -17.17 7.47
CA GLN A 215 -9.62 -18.27 7.24
C GLN A 215 -9.80 -19.06 8.52
N ALA A 216 -11.03 -19.18 9.02
CA ALA A 216 -11.40 -20.10 10.08
C ALA A 216 -12.77 -20.71 9.80
N SER A 217 -12.95 -22.01 10.04
CA SER A 217 -14.22 -22.69 9.87
C SER A 217 -14.39 -23.85 10.84
N THR A 218 -15.62 -24.04 11.30
CA THR A 218 -16.06 -25.22 12.04
C THR A 218 -16.54 -26.36 11.12
N SER A 219 -16.75 -26.06 9.83
CA SER A 219 -17.27 -26.99 8.80
C SER A 219 -16.21 -27.51 7.82
N GLY A 220 -14.95 -27.08 7.95
CA GLY A 220 -13.81 -27.50 7.12
C GLY A 220 -13.42 -26.47 6.06
N LYS A 221 -12.37 -26.78 5.28
CA LYS A 221 -11.79 -25.83 4.29
C LYS A 221 -12.67 -25.59 3.06
N ASP A 222 -13.54 -26.53 2.72
CA ASP A 222 -14.30 -26.50 1.45
C ASP A 222 -15.38 -25.41 1.40
N VAL A 223 -15.69 -24.78 2.54
CA VAL A 223 -16.62 -23.65 2.60
C VAL A 223 -16.06 -22.38 1.97
N PHE A 224 -14.73 -22.26 1.85
CA PHE A 224 -14.10 -21.04 1.39
C PHE A 224 -14.13 -20.90 -0.12
N ALA A 225 -14.36 -19.66 -0.57
CA ALA A 225 -14.16 -19.29 -1.96
C ALA A 225 -12.69 -19.54 -2.35
N LYS A 226 -12.51 -20.09 -3.56
CA LYS A 226 -11.22 -20.33 -4.18
C LYS A 226 -10.83 -19.15 -5.06
N ASP A 227 -9.53 -18.97 -5.27
CA ASP A 227 -9.02 -18.02 -6.25
C ASP A 227 -8.26 -18.68 -7.40
N THR A 228 -8.44 -18.11 -8.59
CA THR A 228 -7.71 -18.45 -9.82
C THR A 228 -7.19 -17.20 -10.54
N LYS A 229 -7.52 -16.01 -10.04
CA LYS A 229 -7.01 -14.74 -10.59
C LYS A 229 -5.58 -14.57 -10.12
N VAL A 230 -4.76 -14.00 -11.00
CA VAL A 230 -3.38 -13.65 -10.65
C VAL A 230 -3.35 -12.21 -10.16
N PRO A 231 -2.38 -11.83 -9.31
CA PRO A 231 -2.22 -10.45 -8.89
C PRO A 231 -2.13 -9.48 -10.08
N ASP A 232 -2.81 -8.34 -10.00
CA ASP A 232 -2.64 -7.25 -10.95
C ASP A 232 -1.41 -6.42 -10.57
N ILE A 233 -0.63 -6.02 -11.57
CA ILE A 233 0.58 -5.23 -11.39
C ILE A 233 0.41 -3.97 -12.24
N TYR A 234 0.06 -2.86 -11.60
CA TYR A 234 -0.26 -1.58 -12.24
C TYR A 234 0.79 -0.52 -11.90
N PRO A 235 1.10 0.45 -12.79
CA PRO A 235 0.67 0.60 -14.18
C PRO A 235 1.61 -0.10 -15.18
N VAL A 236 2.55 -0.92 -14.69
CA VAL A 236 3.58 -1.53 -15.52
C VAL A 236 3.03 -2.63 -16.44
N LYS A 237 3.42 -2.59 -17.71
CA LYS A 237 3.05 -3.59 -18.71
C LYS A 237 4.30 -4.31 -19.19
N ASP A 238 4.14 -5.58 -19.54
CA ASP A 238 5.25 -6.43 -19.93
C ASP A 238 5.94 -5.89 -21.21
N GLY A 239 7.26 -5.81 -21.16
CA GLY A 239 8.13 -5.25 -22.20
C GLY A 239 8.04 -3.74 -22.42
N LYS A 240 7.30 -2.98 -21.60
CA LYS A 240 7.18 -1.52 -21.77
C LYS A 240 8.35 -0.73 -21.21
N TYR A 241 8.53 0.47 -21.78
CA TYR A 241 9.53 1.46 -21.42
C TYR A 241 8.81 2.69 -20.87
N TYR A 242 9.29 3.20 -19.75
CA TYR A 242 8.72 4.35 -19.05
C TYR A 242 9.78 5.45 -18.90
N PRO A 243 9.39 6.73 -19.11
CA PRO A 243 10.27 7.85 -18.83
C PRO A 243 10.18 8.20 -17.35
N GLY A 244 11.32 8.34 -16.67
CA GLY A 244 11.31 8.70 -15.24
C GLY A 244 11.00 7.54 -14.30
N TYR A 245 10.85 7.87 -13.02
CA TYR A 245 10.46 6.91 -11.99
C TYR A 245 9.02 6.43 -12.20
N ILE A 246 8.68 5.27 -11.62
CA ILE A 246 7.33 4.70 -11.67
C ILE A 246 6.96 4.14 -10.31
N SER A 247 5.80 4.54 -9.80
CA SER A 247 5.15 3.91 -8.65
C SER A 247 4.30 2.74 -9.14
N ILE A 248 4.54 1.58 -8.55
CA ILE A 248 3.87 0.32 -8.86
C ILE A 248 2.93 0.01 -7.70
N LEU A 249 1.72 -0.43 -8.02
CA LEU A 249 0.78 -0.98 -7.07
C LEU A 249 0.44 -2.40 -7.51
N VAL A 250 0.55 -3.35 -6.58
CA VAL A 250 0.12 -4.73 -6.77
C VAL A 250 -1.13 -4.98 -5.93
N THR A 251 -2.18 -5.50 -6.55
CA THR A 251 -3.44 -5.83 -5.88
C THR A 251 -3.92 -7.21 -6.27
N ASP A 252 -4.74 -7.81 -5.40
CA ASP A 252 -5.39 -9.09 -5.67
C ASP A 252 -6.69 -9.22 -4.85
N ASN A 253 -7.69 -9.94 -5.36
CA ASN A 253 -8.99 -10.08 -4.70
C ASN A 253 -8.97 -10.95 -3.43
N PHE A 254 -7.97 -11.81 -3.24
CA PHE A 254 -7.73 -12.51 -1.98
C PHE A 254 -6.43 -12.09 -1.28
N GLY A 255 -5.94 -10.91 -1.64
CA GLY A 255 -4.77 -10.30 -1.03
C GLY A 255 -3.46 -10.79 -1.63
N VAL A 256 -2.49 -9.88 -1.65
CA VAL A 256 -1.15 -10.16 -2.16
C VAL A 256 -0.31 -10.75 -1.04
N LYS A 257 0.22 -11.95 -1.24
CA LYS A 257 1.07 -12.63 -0.24
C LYS A 257 2.52 -12.17 -0.31
N SER A 258 3.03 -11.89 -1.50
CA SER A 258 4.40 -11.40 -1.67
C SER A 258 4.60 -10.68 -2.99
N VAL A 259 5.49 -9.69 -2.98
CA VAL A 259 5.99 -9.00 -4.17
C VAL A 259 7.52 -8.98 -4.13
N THR A 260 8.13 -9.23 -5.29
CA THR A 260 9.58 -9.07 -5.46
C THR A 260 9.89 -8.21 -6.67
N CYS A 261 10.95 -7.40 -6.57
CA CYS A 261 11.55 -6.67 -7.66
C CYS A 261 12.99 -7.15 -7.86
N ASN A 262 13.30 -7.70 -9.04
CA ASN A 262 14.59 -8.31 -9.35
C ASN A 262 15.02 -9.36 -8.30
N GLY A 263 14.05 -10.16 -7.82
CA GLY A 263 14.26 -11.21 -6.82
C GLY A 263 14.37 -10.73 -5.36
N LYS A 264 14.31 -9.41 -5.10
CA LYS A 264 14.28 -8.86 -3.75
C LYS A 264 12.86 -8.56 -3.31
N LYS A 265 12.49 -8.95 -2.09
CA LYS A 265 11.18 -8.65 -1.50
C LYS A 265 10.97 -7.13 -1.40
N VAL A 266 9.81 -6.65 -1.83
CA VAL A 266 9.39 -5.23 -1.81
C VAL A 266 7.93 -5.13 -1.37
N PRO A 267 7.49 -4.01 -0.78
CA PRO A 267 6.07 -3.79 -0.48
C PRO A 267 5.19 -3.86 -1.74
N ALA A 268 3.88 -3.99 -1.55
CA ALA A 268 2.91 -4.07 -2.65
C ALA A 268 2.80 -2.73 -3.42
N ASP A 269 3.03 -1.61 -2.74
CA ASP A 269 3.28 -0.30 -3.31
C ASP A 269 4.79 -0.02 -3.37
N TYR A 270 5.36 -0.02 -4.58
CA TYR A 270 6.81 0.06 -4.75
C TYR A 270 7.19 1.05 -5.84
N THR A 271 8.09 1.98 -5.52
CA THR A 271 8.58 2.97 -6.48
C THR A 271 9.99 2.64 -6.98
N VAL A 272 10.15 2.68 -8.31
CA VAL A 272 11.45 2.49 -8.96
C VAL A 272 11.99 3.84 -9.44
N PHE A 273 13.14 4.26 -8.89
CA PHE A 273 13.72 5.59 -9.15
C PHE A 273 14.87 5.63 -10.15
N LYS A 274 15.38 4.48 -10.60
CA LYS A 274 16.63 4.40 -11.37
C LYS A 274 16.41 3.82 -12.77
N ASP A 275 17.24 4.26 -13.70
CA ASP A 275 17.35 3.67 -15.03
C ASP A 275 17.73 2.19 -14.94
N GLY A 276 17.01 1.34 -15.68
CA GLY A 276 17.28 -0.08 -15.62
C GLY A 276 16.23 -0.95 -16.26
N LYS A 277 16.51 -2.25 -16.26
CA LYS A 277 15.55 -3.31 -16.53
C LYS A 277 15.07 -3.85 -15.19
N TYR A 278 13.77 -4.04 -15.06
CA TYR A 278 13.12 -4.51 -13.84
C TYR A 278 12.21 -5.68 -14.14
N VAL A 279 12.17 -6.62 -13.20
CA VAL A 279 11.26 -7.77 -13.20
C VAL A 279 10.50 -7.73 -11.88
N ILE A 280 9.19 -7.48 -11.94
CA ILE A 280 8.30 -7.60 -10.79
C ILE A 280 7.60 -8.96 -10.86
N GLU A 281 7.61 -9.67 -9.75
CA GLU A 281 6.89 -10.93 -9.56
C GLU A 281 6.02 -10.81 -8.31
N ALA A 282 4.77 -11.24 -8.40
CA ALA A 282 3.80 -11.24 -7.30
C ALA A 282 3.13 -12.61 -7.17
N GLU A 283 2.83 -13.00 -5.93
CA GLU A 283 2.10 -14.23 -5.58
C GLU A 283 0.97 -13.85 -4.60
N ASP A 284 -0.23 -14.39 -4.81
CA ASP A 284 -1.37 -14.26 -3.89
C ASP A 284 -1.36 -15.37 -2.81
N TYR A 285 -2.38 -15.41 -1.95
CA TYR A 285 -2.51 -16.45 -0.93
C TYR A 285 -2.91 -17.84 -1.47
N PHE A 286 -3.37 -17.93 -2.71
CA PHE A 286 -3.79 -19.17 -3.36
C PHE A 286 -2.71 -19.78 -4.28
N GLY A 287 -1.56 -19.12 -4.41
CA GLY A 287 -0.42 -19.54 -5.21
C GLY A 287 -0.49 -19.10 -6.67
N ASN A 288 -1.43 -18.24 -7.05
CA ASN A 288 -1.49 -17.63 -8.37
C ASN A 288 -0.37 -16.59 -8.50
N LYS A 289 0.29 -16.54 -9.67
CA LYS A 289 1.50 -15.74 -9.88
C LYS A 289 1.40 -14.82 -11.07
N ALA A 290 1.85 -13.59 -10.89
CA ALA A 290 2.01 -12.60 -11.96
C ALA A 290 3.47 -12.19 -12.10
N LYS A 291 3.87 -11.90 -13.34
CA LYS A 291 5.23 -11.45 -13.68
C LYS A 291 5.18 -10.37 -14.76
N LYS A 292 5.92 -9.28 -14.56
CA LYS A 292 6.11 -8.21 -15.55
C LYS A 292 7.57 -7.83 -15.66
N THR A 293 8.09 -7.79 -16.88
CA THR A 293 9.37 -7.16 -17.19
C THR A 293 9.13 -5.77 -17.76
N PHE A 294 9.80 -4.75 -17.24
CA PHE A 294 9.70 -3.38 -17.78
C PHE A 294 11.05 -2.66 -17.69
N TYR A 295 11.10 -1.47 -18.28
CA TYR A 295 12.32 -0.68 -18.41
C TYR A 295 12.06 0.76 -17.99
N ILE A 296 12.98 1.30 -17.18
CA ILE A 296 13.09 2.73 -16.92
C ILE A 296 14.23 3.29 -17.76
N ASP A 297 13.92 4.35 -18.50
CA ASP A 297 14.86 5.09 -19.31
C ASP A 297 14.60 6.59 -19.18
N MET A 298 15.50 7.27 -18.49
CA MET A 298 15.47 8.71 -18.24
C MET A 298 16.36 9.48 -19.22
N GLN A 299 17.07 8.79 -20.13
CA GLN A 299 18.02 9.42 -21.03
C GLN A 299 17.37 9.78 -22.35
N SER A 300 17.58 11.02 -22.81
CA SER A 300 17.11 11.44 -24.13
C SER A 300 18.03 10.97 -25.26
N PRO A 301 17.50 10.76 -26.48
CA PRO A 301 18.30 10.32 -27.62
C PRO A 301 19.49 11.23 -27.92
N LYS A 302 20.65 10.66 -28.21
CA LYS A 302 21.83 11.43 -28.64
C LYS A 302 21.73 11.77 -30.11
N ILE A 303 21.94 13.03 -30.48
CA ILE A 303 21.98 13.52 -31.87
C ILE A 303 23.41 13.94 -32.22
N SER A 304 23.88 13.57 -33.40
CA SER A 304 25.16 14.02 -33.97
C SER A 304 25.04 14.38 -35.46
N GLY A 305 26.05 15.10 -35.97
CA GLY A 305 26.07 15.63 -37.33
C GLY A 305 25.33 16.97 -37.49
N VAL A 306 24.46 17.34 -36.55
CA VAL A 306 23.82 18.66 -36.44
C VAL A 306 23.74 19.08 -34.97
N LYS A 307 23.79 20.39 -34.71
CA LYS A 307 23.63 21.01 -33.39
C LYS A 307 22.51 22.04 -33.42
N ASN A 308 21.80 22.21 -32.30
CA ASN A 308 20.72 23.18 -32.19
C ASN A 308 21.24 24.62 -32.37
N GLY A 309 20.52 25.43 -33.14
CA GLY A 309 20.85 26.82 -33.48
C GLY A 309 21.93 27.01 -34.55
N VAL A 310 22.61 25.97 -35.01
CA VAL A 310 23.80 26.12 -35.86
C VAL A 310 23.43 26.29 -37.35
N ILE A 311 24.16 27.19 -38.03
CA ILE A 311 24.11 27.38 -39.47
C ILE A 311 25.30 26.68 -40.12
N TYR A 312 25.04 25.84 -41.13
CA TYR A 312 26.04 25.09 -41.87
C TYR A 312 26.16 25.59 -43.31
N LYS A 313 27.39 25.81 -43.78
CA LYS A 313 27.72 26.19 -45.16
C LYS A 313 27.89 24.98 -46.10
N SER A 314 27.70 23.77 -45.59
CA SER A 314 27.80 22.51 -46.30
C SER A 314 26.68 21.57 -45.86
N GLU A 315 26.48 20.50 -46.62
CA GLU A 315 25.54 19.44 -46.29
C GLU A 315 25.90 18.71 -44.99
N ARG A 316 24.88 18.16 -44.32
CA ARG A 316 25.04 17.42 -43.06
C ARG A 316 24.35 16.07 -43.11
N THR A 317 24.98 15.08 -42.47
CA THR A 317 24.42 13.76 -42.26
C THR A 317 23.95 13.68 -40.82
N ILE A 318 22.64 13.60 -40.62
CA ILE A 318 22.03 13.48 -39.29
C ILE A 318 22.21 12.04 -38.81
N ARG A 319 22.75 11.87 -37.60
CA ARG A 319 22.80 10.58 -36.91
C ARG A 319 22.14 10.73 -35.55
N PHE A 320 21.47 9.68 -35.12
CA PHE A 320 20.88 9.60 -33.79
C PHE A 320 20.91 8.17 -33.27
N SER A 321 20.97 8.03 -31.95
CA SER A 321 21.06 6.76 -31.24
C SER A 321 20.50 6.88 -29.83
N ASP A 322 20.02 5.78 -29.29
CA ASP A 322 19.56 5.66 -27.91
C ASP A 322 19.87 4.26 -27.37
N LYS A 323 20.04 4.12 -26.04
CA LYS A 323 20.39 2.85 -25.37
C LYS A 323 19.33 1.77 -25.60
N TYR A 324 18.05 2.12 -25.46
CA TYR A 324 16.94 1.19 -25.66
C TYR A 324 16.28 1.32 -27.03
N GLY A 325 16.72 2.31 -27.80
CA GLY A 325 16.46 2.44 -29.21
C GLY A 325 15.44 3.53 -29.52
N ILE A 326 15.34 3.85 -30.80
CA ILE A 326 14.57 4.98 -31.29
C ILE A 326 13.17 4.51 -31.68
N LYS A 327 12.15 5.19 -31.17
CA LYS A 327 10.75 4.97 -31.56
C LYS A 327 10.40 5.75 -32.82
N SER A 328 10.84 7.00 -32.91
CA SER A 328 10.57 7.85 -34.07
C SER A 328 11.59 8.97 -34.22
N ALA A 329 11.86 9.37 -35.46
CA ALA A 329 12.64 10.57 -35.77
C ALA A 329 12.00 11.30 -36.95
N THR A 330 11.76 12.60 -36.83
CA THR A 330 11.16 13.42 -37.87
C THR A 330 12.00 14.65 -38.17
N LEU A 331 12.08 15.02 -39.45
CA LEU A 331 12.70 16.23 -39.96
C LEU A 331 11.62 17.04 -40.68
N ASN A 332 11.30 18.23 -40.17
CA ASN A 332 10.18 19.05 -40.65
C ASN A 332 8.86 18.24 -40.71
N GLY A 333 8.60 17.42 -39.70
CA GLY A 333 7.41 16.56 -39.61
C GLY A 333 7.47 15.27 -40.44
N LYS A 334 8.47 15.10 -41.32
CA LYS A 334 8.61 13.88 -42.13
C LYS A 334 9.53 12.86 -41.46
N THR A 335 9.12 11.61 -41.39
CA THR A 335 9.92 10.52 -40.80
C THR A 335 11.25 10.34 -41.53
N ILE A 336 12.34 10.17 -40.77
CA ILE A 336 13.68 9.91 -41.28
C ILE A 336 14.33 8.72 -40.56
N LYS A 337 15.27 8.05 -41.23
CA LYS A 337 16.19 7.08 -40.63
C LYS A 337 17.51 7.75 -40.26
N THR A 338 18.25 7.15 -39.33
CA THR A 338 19.61 7.59 -39.00
C THR A 338 20.50 7.52 -40.26
N GLY A 339 21.41 8.47 -40.42
CA GLY A 339 22.21 8.63 -41.63
C GLY A 339 21.57 9.49 -42.72
N LYS A 340 20.42 10.12 -42.47
CA LYS A 340 19.79 11.02 -43.45
C LYS A 340 20.71 12.20 -43.79
N LYS A 341 21.08 12.29 -45.06
CA LYS A 341 21.79 13.44 -45.63
C LYS A 341 20.83 14.59 -45.93
N VAL A 342 21.21 15.80 -45.56
CA VAL A 342 20.48 17.04 -45.81
C VAL A 342 21.41 18.01 -46.51
N SER A 343 21.05 18.43 -47.72
CA SER A 343 21.93 19.20 -48.61
C SER A 343 21.29 20.46 -49.19
N LYS A 344 19.95 20.59 -49.13
CA LYS A 344 19.23 21.77 -49.64
C LYS A 344 19.28 22.91 -48.63
N ASN A 345 19.39 24.14 -49.13
CA ASN A 345 19.29 25.32 -48.28
C ASN A 345 17.92 25.37 -47.60
N GLY A 346 17.88 25.81 -46.34
CA GLY A 346 16.65 25.89 -45.56
C GLY A 346 16.88 25.71 -44.07
N LYS A 347 15.84 26.05 -43.30
CA LYS A 347 15.75 25.82 -41.86
C LYS A 347 15.09 24.47 -41.60
N TYR A 348 15.66 23.69 -40.70
CA TYR A 348 15.22 22.34 -40.40
C TYR A 348 14.95 22.18 -38.91
N LYS A 349 13.84 21.51 -38.57
CA LYS A 349 13.45 21.11 -37.21
C LYS A 349 13.50 19.59 -37.13
N LEU A 350 14.44 19.09 -36.35
CA LEU A 350 14.62 17.67 -36.04
C LEU A 350 14.00 17.36 -34.67
N VAL A 351 13.22 16.28 -34.61
CA VAL A 351 12.66 15.74 -33.37
C VAL A 351 12.93 14.24 -33.36
N VAL A 352 13.66 13.77 -32.34
CA VAL A 352 13.98 12.36 -32.14
C VAL A 352 13.40 11.92 -30.80
N LYS A 353 12.67 10.80 -30.78
CA LYS A 353 12.00 10.23 -29.60
C LYS A 353 12.37 8.75 -29.44
N ASP A 354 12.80 8.35 -28.25
CA ASP A 354 13.07 6.95 -27.91
C ASP A 354 11.79 6.16 -27.56
N ARG A 355 11.97 4.90 -27.14
CA ARG A 355 10.89 3.98 -26.77
C ARG A 355 10.16 4.37 -25.48
N ALA A 356 10.88 4.91 -24.49
CA ALA A 356 10.29 5.43 -23.24
C ALA A 356 9.52 6.74 -23.46
N GLY A 357 9.88 7.46 -24.52
CA GLY A 357 9.27 8.70 -24.93
C GLY A 357 10.11 9.94 -24.63
N ASN A 358 11.36 9.80 -24.16
CA ASN A 358 12.24 10.96 -24.02
C ASN A 358 12.56 11.51 -25.40
N THR A 359 12.75 12.83 -25.48
CA THR A 359 12.75 13.55 -26.76
C THR A 359 13.90 14.55 -26.83
N THR A 360 14.70 14.45 -27.90
CA THR A 360 15.71 15.45 -28.24
C THR A 360 15.26 16.24 -29.47
N ARG A 361 15.35 17.58 -29.39
CA ARG A 361 15.00 18.49 -30.48
C ARG A 361 16.21 19.30 -30.91
N ALA A 362 16.36 19.51 -32.22
CA ALA A 362 17.38 20.39 -32.76
C ALA A 362 16.82 21.19 -33.94
N THR A 363 17.07 22.49 -33.95
CA THR A 363 16.82 23.35 -35.11
C THR A 363 18.17 23.71 -35.73
N PHE A 364 18.34 23.57 -37.04
CA PHE A 364 19.58 23.95 -37.73
C PHE A 364 19.28 24.49 -39.13
N THR A 365 20.23 25.20 -39.72
CA THR A 365 20.06 25.81 -41.05
C THR A 365 21.17 25.34 -41.98
N ILE A 366 20.83 25.04 -43.24
CA ILE A 366 21.81 24.92 -44.31
C ILE A 366 21.72 26.19 -45.18
N LYS A 367 22.85 26.86 -45.35
CA LYS A 367 23.01 28.04 -46.21
C LYS A 367 24.34 27.92 -46.96
N LYS A 368 24.31 27.14 -48.05
CA LYS A 368 25.39 27.08 -49.03
C LYS A 368 25.50 28.45 -49.71
N LYS A 369 26.74 28.87 -49.96
CA LYS A 369 27.03 30.07 -50.73
C LYS A 369 26.50 29.94 -52.15
#